data_AF-A0AAD5DSS0-F1
#
_entry.id   AF-A0AAD5DSS0-F1
#
_cell.length_a   1.000
_cell.length_b   1.000
_cell.length_c   1.000
_cell.angle_alpha   90.00
_cell.angle_beta   90.00
_cell.angle_gamma   90.00
#
_symmetry.space_group_name_H-M   'P 1'
#
loop_
_entity.id
_entity.type
_entity.pdbx_description
1 polymer ?
#
loop_
_entity_poly.entity_id
_entity_poly.type
_entity_poly.pdbx_seq_one_letter_code
_entity_poly.pdbx_strand_id
1 'polypeptide(L)'
;MALGAWNLPPAMHRLTYLVGTMAVLSGGLTVRYGASWPLLARLALGYVALVAVVVATAAATRWTAYAAKGMFFKNPRTGLIPWCWVLLLLPYHVCCRVVCWFYRNSSGENVFDMIAPRLYLGGWPLNASMLPSDNCAIIDCTNELLRYVDVPAYLPLLMDMAVQWALGQQAKGRDVFCHCTHGHGRSAVTAAAILMGMGGARTADDALAKTLKARPGVKPNYRQKDMLREWAAAAHLPPKREE
;
A
#
# COMPACT_ATOMS: atom_id res chain seq x y z
N MET A 1 13.13 -5.20 29.78
CA MET A 1 13.88 -5.64 28.58
C MET A 1 13.67 -7.14 28.41
N ALA A 2 12.76 -7.54 27.52
CA ALA A 2 12.63 -8.92 27.08
C ALA A 2 12.39 -8.88 25.58
N LEU A 3 13.45 -9.15 24.81
CA LEU A 3 13.41 -9.36 23.38
C LEU A 3 12.76 -10.72 23.14
N GLY A 4 11.42 -10.74 23.13
CA GLY A 4 10.67 -11.91 22.66
C GLY A 4 11.01 -12.16 21.20
N ALA A 5 11.45 -13.37 20.87
CA ALA A 5 11.61 -13.82 19.50
C ALA A 5 10.22 -13.91 18.85
N TRP A 6 9.87 -12.92 18.02
CA TRP A 6 8.56 -12.84 17.37
C TRP A 6 8.53 -13.63 16.06
N ASN A 7 7.81 -14.74 16.06
CA ASN A 7 7.49 -15.51 14.86
C ASN A 7 6.69 -14.63 13.87
N LEU A 8 7.20 -14.42 12.66
CA LEU A 8 6.43 -13.81 11.57
C LEU A 8 5.29 -14.77 11.15
N PRO A 9 4.20 -14.27 10.55
CA PRO A 9 3.09 -15.11 10.11
C PRO A 9 3.50 -15.98 8.90
N PRO A 10 2.97 -17.20 8.76
CA PRO A 10 3.39 -18.15 7.71
C PRO A 10 3.30 -17.62 6.28
N ALA A 11 2.39 -16.68 6.00
CA ALA A 11 2.21 -16.10 4.65
C ALA A 11 3.25 -15.02 4.30
N MET A 12 3.72 -14.24 5.30
CA MET A 12 4.79 -13.26 5.09
C MET A 12 6.17 -13.93 5.04
N HIS A 13 6.33 -15.03 5.79
CA HIS A 13 7.43 -15.96 5.58
C HIS A 13 7.46 -16.43 4.12
N ARG A 14 6.35 -16.93 3.56
CA ARG A 14 6.32 -17.43 2.17
C ARG A 14 6.74 -16.41 1.12
N LEU A 15 6.31 -15.15 1.20
CA LEU A 15 6.70 -14.13 0.22
C LEU A 15 8.17 -13.70 0.39
N THR A 16 8.64 -13.57 1.64
CA THR A 16 10.05 -13.24 1.93
C THR A 16 10.97 -14.39 1.55
N TYR A 17 10.56 -15.64 1.80
CA TYR A 17 11.24 -16.85 1.34
C TYR A 17 11.19 -16.98 -0.18
N LEU A 18 10.09 -16.66 -0.85
CA LEU A 18 10.00 -16.69 -2.32
C LEU A 18 10.96 -15.67 -2.95
N VAL A 19 10.95 -14.42 -2.47
CA VAL A 19 11.86 -13.36 -2.93
C VAL A 19 13.31 -13.70 -2.60
N GLY A 20 13.57 -14.22 -1.40
CA GLY A 20 14.89 -14.72 -1.00
C GLY A 20 15.36 -15.90 -1.83
N THR A 21 14.47 -16.83 -2.17
CA THR A 21 14.77 -17.99 -3.03
C THR A 21 15.05 -17.53 -4.45
N MET A 22 14.28 -16.57 -4.99
CA MET A 22 14.56 -15.98 -6.30
C MET A 22 15.91 -15.25 -6.31
N ALA A 23 16.27 -14.54 -5.24
CA ALA A 23 17.57 -13.89 -5.09
C ALA A 23 18.73 -14.89 -5.02
N VAL A 24 18.56 -15.98 -4.25
CA VAL A 24 19.57 -17.04 -4.13
C VAL A 24 19.70 -17.85 -5.42
N LEU A 25 18.61 -18.17 -6.11
CA LEU A 25 18.63 -18.89 -7.38
C LEU A 25 19.24 -18.03 -8.49
N SER A 26 18.84 -16.77 -8.62
CA SER A 26 19.43 -15.86 -9.63
C SER A 26 20.90 -15.57 -9.35
N GLY A 27 21.29 -15.33 -8.09
CA GLY A 27 22.68 -15.18 -7.68
C GLY A 27 23.50 -16.45 -7.92
N GLY A 28 22.98 -17.61 -7.54
CA GLY A 28 23.61 -18.92 -7.74
C GLY A 28 23.78 -19.29 -9.22
N LEU A 29 22.77 -19.01 -10.06
CA LEU A 29 22.87 -19.16 -11.52
C LEU A 29 23.92 -18.23 -12.12
N THR A 30 24.00 -16.99 -11.62
CA THR A 30 25.01 -16.01 -12.07
C THR A 30 26.43 -16.43 -11.67
N VAL A 31 26.63 -16.98 -10.47
CA VAL A 31 27.94 -17.49 -10.02
C VAL A 31 28.32 -18.78 -10.75
N ARG A 32 27.37 -19.70 -10.95
CA ARG A 32 27.62 -21.03 -11.54
C ARG A 32 27.74 -21.03 -13.06
N TYR A 33 26.97 -20.19 -13.74
CA TYR A 33 26.89 -20.15 -15.21
C TYR A 33 27.26 -18.79 -15.81
N GLY A 34 27.62 -17.80 -14.99
CA GLY A 34 27.91 -16.45 -15.49
C GLY A 34 29.05 -16.43 -16.50
N ALA A 35 30.10 -17.25 -16.33
CA ALA A 35 31.23 -17.27 -17.25
C ALA A 35 30.84 -17.69 -18.68
N SER A 36 29.81 -18.52 -18.84
CA SER A 36 29.32 -19.01 -20.15
C SER A 36 28.18 -18.17 -20.73
N TRP A 37 27.66 -17.17 -19.99
CA TRP A 37 26.58 -16.31 -20.44
C TRP A 37 27.11 -14.98 -21.01
N PRO A 38 26.43 -14.40 -22.01
CA PRO A 38 26.74 -13.06 -22.49
C PRO A 38 26.77 -12.06 -21.34
N LEU A 39 27.70 -11.08 -21.37
CA LEU A 39 27.88 -10.09 -20.31
C LEU A 39 26.56 -9.39 -19.93
N LEU A 40 25.74 -9.04 -20.93
CA LEU A 40 24.45 -8.39 -20.71
C LEU A 40 23.48 -9.24 -19.86
N ALA A 41 23.44 -10.56 -20.08
CA ALA A 41 22.57 -11.45 -19.33
C ALA A 41 22.99 -11.56 -17.85
N ARG A 42 24.31 -11.58 -17.59
CA ARG A 42 24.85 -11.52 -16.22
C ARG A 42 24.50 -10.21 -15.51
N LEU A 43 24.67 -9.08 -16.20
CA LEU A 43 24.35 -7.76 -15.64
C LEU A 43 22.85 -7.66 -15.31
N ALA A 44 21.98 -8.17 -16.19
CA ALA A 44 20.54 -8.18 -15.96
C ALA A 44 20.15 -9.06 -14.75
N LEU A 45 20.70 -10.27 -14.63
CA LEU A 45 20.44 -11.14 -13.48
C LEU A 45 21.00 -10.57 -12.18
N GLY A 46 22.21 -10.04 -12.19
CA GLY A 46 22.82 -9.36 -11.04
C GLY A 46 22.00 -8.16 -10.59
N TYR A 47 21.44 -7.40 -11.53
CA TYR A 47 20.56 -6.29 -11.23
C TYR A 47 19.25 -6.74 -10.57
N VAL A 48 18.58 -7.79 -11.08
CA VAL A 48 17.39 -8.37 -10.45
C VAL A 48 17.69 -8.90 -9.04
N ALA A 49 18.83 -9.58 -8.86
CA ALA A 49 19.26 -10.08 -7.55
C ALA A 49 19.50 -8.94 -6.55
N LEU A 50 20.19 -7.87 -6.96
CA LEU A 50 20.40 -6.67 -6.15
C LEU A 50 19.06 -6.06 -5.72
N VAL A 51 18.13 -5.88 -6.67
CA VAL A 51 16.79 -5.35 -6.39
C VAL A 51 16.03 -6.24 -5.40
N ALA A 52 16.09 -7.57 -5.58
CA ALA A 52 15.44 -8.50 -4.67
C ALA A 52 15.99 -8.39 -3.23
N VAL A 53 17.30 -8.23 -3.07
CA VAL A 53 17.94 -7.99 -1.76
C VAL A 53 17.48 -6.66 -1.16
N VAL A 54 17.47 -5.57 -1.94
CA VAL A 54 16.99 -4.24 -1.48
C VAL A 54 15.53 -4.29 -1.03
N VAL A 55 14.66 -4.94 -1.81
CA VAL A 55 13.23 -5.08 -1.46
C VAL A 55 13.06 -5.98 -0.24
N ALA A 56 13.76 -7.10 -0.15
CA ALA A 56 13.68 -8.02 0.97
C ALA A 56 14.17 -7.37 2.29
N THR A 57 15.28 -6.63 2.24
CA THR A 57 15.80 -5.89 3.40
C THR A 57 14.86 -4.77 3.85
N ALA A 58 14.27 -4.02 2.90
CA ALA A 58 13.25 -3.03 3.19
C ALA A 58 11.99 -3.66 3.82
N ALA A 59 11.59 -4.85 3.36
CA ALA A 59 10.45 -5.59 3.90
C ALA A 59 10.71 -6.19 5.29
N ALA A 60 11.91 -6.72 5.53
CA ALA A 60 12.30 -7.39 6.76
C ALA A 60 12.61 -6.41 7.91
N THR A 61 13.18 -5.26 7.59
CA THR A 61 13.32 -4.18 8.57
C THR A 61 11.93 -3.57 8.81
N ARG A 62 11.60 -3.21 10.05
CA ARG A 62 10.29 -2.60 10.42
C ARG A 62 10.03 -1.25 9.72
N TRP A 63 10.85 -0.86 8.75
CA TRP A 63 10.61 0.19 7.76
C TRP A 63 9.24 0.05 7.09
N THR A 64 8.80 -1.15 6.74
CA THR A 64 7.45 -1.34 6.17
C THR A 64 6.30 -1.19 7.18
N ALA A 65 6.56 -1.46 8.46
CA ALA A 65 5.52 -1.52 9.49
C ALA A 65 5.25 -0.17 10.18
N TYR A 66 6.24 0.73 10.22
CA TYR A 66 6.15 2.00 10.95
C TYR A 66 6.69 3.23 10.22
N ALA A 67 7.21 3.11 8.99
CA ALA A 67 7.77 4.29 8.34
C ALA A 67 6.66 5.19 7.79
N ALA A 68 6.22 6.11 8.64
CA ALA A 68 5.67 7.42 8.28
C ALA A 68 6.64 8.26 7.40
N LYS A 69 7.85 7.75 7.15
CA LYS A 69 8.83 8.25 6.18
C LYS A 69 8.85 7.26 5.01
N GLY A 70 8.18 7.59 3.91
CA GLY A 70 7.92 6.71 2.77
C GLY A 70 9.07 5.74 2.40
N MET A 71 8.69 4.49 2.09
CA MET A 71 9.58 3.47 1.57
C MET A 71 10.26 3.97 0.28
N PHE A 72 11.53 3.61 0.08
CA PHE A 72 12.32 4.05 -1.08
C PHE A 72 12.42 5.57 -1.25
N PHE A 73 12.42 6.33 -0.14
CA PHE A 73 12.54 7.78 -0.13
C PHE A 73 11.39 8.51 -0.85
N LYS A 74 10.21 7.88 -0.91
CA LYS A 74 8.99 8.52 -1.44
C LYS A 74 8.71 9.81 -0.67
N ASN A 75 8.63 10.92 -1.40
CA ASN A 75 8.46 12.24 -0.82
C ASN A 75 7.10 12.32 -0.10
N PRO A 76 7.06 12.68 1.19
CA PRO A 76 5.84 12.65 1.98
C PRO A 76 4.82 13.73 1.59
N ARG A 77 5.20 14.72 0.78
CA ARG A 77 4.32 15.79 0.30
C ARG A 77 3.83 15.56 -1.13
N THR A 78 4.70 15.05 -2.00
CA THR A 78 4.38 14.90 -3.44
C THR A 78 4.08 13.47 -3.85
N GLY A 79 4.47 12.47 -3.06
CA GLY A 79 4.35 11.05 -3.43
C GLY A 79 5.33 10.59 -4.50
N LEU A 80 6.30 11.41 -4.87
CA LEU A 80 7.28 11.06 -5.91
C LEU A 80 8.46 10.31 -5.30
N ILE A 81 8.94 9.30 -6.03
CA ILE A 81 10.19 8.57 -5.72
C ILE A 81 11.32 9.22 -6.52
N PRO A 82 12.51 9.48 -5.94
CA PRO A 82 13.63 10.07 -6.67
C PRO A 82 14.05 9.20 -7.88
N TRP A 83 14.43 9.82 -8.99
CA TRP A 83 14.70 9.11 -10.26
C TRP A 83 15.76 8.02 -10.14
N CYS A 84 16.80 8.21 -9.33
CA CYS A 84 17.84 7.22 -9.11
C CYS A 84 17.29 5.96 -8.41
N TRP A 85 16.32 6.13 -7.51
CA TRP A 85 15.61 5.03 -6.87
C TRP A 85 14.62 4.36 -7.83
N VAL A 86 13.97 5.13 -8.71
CA VAL A 86 13.14 4.55 -9.79
C VAL A 86 13.98 3.68 -10.71
N LEU A 87 15.16 4.15 -11.12
CA LEU A 87 16.09 3.38 -11.95
C LEU A 87 16.69 2.21 -11.19
N LEU A 88 16.94 2.29 -9.89
CA LEU A 88 17.39 1.12 -9.12
C LEU A 88 16.27 0.07 -9.03
N LEU A 89 15.02 0.50 -8.82
CA LEU A 89 13.87 -0.38 -8.53
C LEU A 89 13.04 -0.70 -9.78
N LEU A 90 13.53 -0.41 -10.98
CA LEU A 90 12.77 -0.56 -12.21
C LEU A 90 12.19 -1.99 -12.40
N PRO A 91 12.96 -3.09 -12.23
CA PRO A 91 12.44 -4.46 -12.30
C PRO A 91 11.29 -4.70 -11.32
N TYR A 92 11.42 -4.17 -10.10
CA TYR A 92 10.39 -4.30 -9.07
C TYR A 92 9.11 -3.55 -9.48
N HIS A 93 9.22 -2.30 -9.92
CA HIS A 93 8.05 -1.52 -10.35
C HIS A 93 7.37 -2.10 -11.60
N VAL A 94 8.16 -2.60 -12.56
CA VAL A 94 7.63 -3.31 -13.74
C VAL A 94 6.87 -4.56 -13.30
N CYS A 95 7.45 -5.38 -12.42
CA CYS A 95 6.80 -6.56 -11.89
C CYS A 95 5.48 -6.21 -11.16
N CYS A 96 5.48 -5.22 -10.27
CA CYS A 96 4.27 -4.74 -9.61
C CYS A 96 3.19 -4.31 -10.61
N ARG A 97 3.58 -3.58 -11.66
CA ARG A 97 2.65 -3.13 -12.70
C ARG A 97 2.04 -4.30 -13.47
N VAL A 98 2.86 -5.29 -13.84
CA VAL A 98 2.41 -6.51 -14.54
C VAL A 98 1.46 -7.32 -13.64
N VAL A 99 1.80 -7.52 -12.37
CA VAL A 99 0.94 -8.22 -11.41
C VAL A 99 -0.40 -7.50 -11.24
N CYS A 100 -0.39 -6.17 -11.07
CA CYS A 100 -1.61 -5.38 -10.97
C CYS A 100 -2.45 -5.45 -12.24
N TRP A 101 -1.82 -5.39 -13.42
CA TRP A 101 -2.51 -5.54 -14.70
C TRP A 101 -3.18 -6.91 -14.82
N PHE A 102 -2.44 -7.99 -14.53
CA PHE A 102 -2.97 -9.35 -14.58
C PHE A 102 -4.15 -9.52 -13.62
N TYR A 103 -3.96 -9.11 -12.36
CA TYR A 103 -4.99 -9.19 -11.34
C TYR A 103 -6.27 -8.45 -11.78
N ARG A 104 -6.14 -7.19 -12.24
CA ARG A 104 -7.28 -6.37 -12.72
C ARG A 104 -8.04 -7.00 -13.88
N ASN A 105 -7.34 -7.63 -14.83
CA ASN A 105 -7.98 -8.27 -15.97
C ASN A 105 -8.59 -9.64 -15.63
N SER A 106 -8.18 -10.24 -14.51
CA SER A 106 -8.66 -11.55 -14.06
C SER A 106 -9.74 -11.50 -12.98
N SER A 107 -9.79 -10.45 -12.15
CA SER A 107 -10.61 -10.44 -10.94
C SER A 107 -12.07 -10.07 -11.16
N GLY A 108 -12.38 -9.32 -12.22
CA GLY A 108 -13.71 -8.72 -12.43
C GLY A 108 -14.09 -7.69 -11.36
N GLU A 109 -13.15 -7.28 -10.49
CA GLU A 109 -13.41 -6.28 -9.45
C GLU A 109 -13.38 -4.86 -10.01
N ASN A 110 -14.24 -3.99 -9.47
CA ASN A 110 -14.17 -2.57 -9.74
C ASN A 110 -12.81 -1.99 -9.29
N VAL A 111 -12.36 -0.96 -10.01
CA VAL A 111 -11.12 -0.24 -9.67
C VAL A 111 -11.20 0.38 -8.28
N PHE A 112 -12.37 0.93 -7.95
CA PHE A 112 -12.71 1.49 -6.66
C PHE A 112 -14.21 1.30 -6.40
N ASP A 113 -14.60 1.31 -5.12
CA ASP A 113 -15.98 1.30 -4.67
C ASP A 113 -16.19 2.42 -3.64
N MET A 114 -17.39 3.00 -3.63
CA MET A 114 -17.76 4.02 -2.66
C MET A 114 -18.14 3.35 -1.33
N ILE A 115 -17.42 3.68 -0.27
CA ILE A 115 -17.65 3.12 1.09
C ILE A 115 -18.67 3.96 1.85
N ALA A 116 -18.60 5.28 1.69
CA ALA A 116 -19.52 6.26 2.24
C ALA A 116 -19.54 7.48 1.30
N PRO A 117 -20.49 8.43 1.43
CA PRO A 117 -20.51 9.62 0.59
C PRO A 117 -19.13 10.26 0.53
N ARG A 118 -18.58 10.36 -0.70
CA ARG A 118 -17.29 11.00 -0.99
C ARG A 118 -16.06 10.31 -0.38
N LEU A 119 -16.20 9.05 0.03
CA LEU A 119 -15.11 8.20 0.49
C LEU A 119 -15.06 6.94 -0.38
N TYR A 120 -13.97 6.79 -1.13
CA TYR A 120 -13.74 5.70 -2.06
C TYR A 120 -12.56 4.83 -1.62
N LEU A 121 -12.66 3.53 -1.84
CA LEU A 121 -11.62 2.55 -1.57
C LEU A 121 -11.32 1.76 -2.84
N GLY A 122 -10.04 1.57 -3.16
CA GLY A 122 -9.68 0.82 -4.37
C GLY A 122 -8.21 0.45 -4.52
N GLY A 123 -7.92 -0.08 -5.71
CA GLY A 123 -6.57 -0.46 -6.12
C GLY A 123 -5.76 0.73 -6.66
N TRP A 124 -4.47 0.49 -6.90
CA TRP A 124 -3.52 1.49 -7.35
C TRP A 124 -3.96 2.14 -8.68
N PRO A 125 -4.18 3.47 -8.74
CA PRO A 125 -4.59 4.15 -9.96
C PRO A 125 -3.39 4.35 -10.90
N LEU A 126 -3.53 3.88 -12.15
CA LEU A 126 -2.48 3.96 -13.18
C LEU A 126 -2.67 5.15 -14.13
N ASN A 127 -3.86 5.76 -14.15
CA ASN A 127 -4.21 6.90 -14.98
C ASN A 127 -5.43 7.65 -14.37
N ALA A 128 -5.75 8.82 -14.93
CA ALA A 128 -6.83 9.67 -14.41
C ALA A 128 -8.23 9.04 -14.53
N SER A 129 -8.48 8.19 -15.53
CA SER A 129 -9.77 7.50 -15.68
C SER A 129 -10.05 6.47 -14.57
N MET A 130 -9.06 6.20 -13.71
CA MET A 130 -9.18 5.32 -12.54
C MET A 130 -9.45 6.11 -11.25
N LEU A 131 -9.76 7.40 -11.35
CA LEU A 131 -10.13 8.25 -10.22
C LEU A 131 -11.65 8.35 -10.10
N PRO A 132 -12.19 8.48 -8.87
CA PRO A 132 -13.62 8.69 -8.67
C PRO A 132 -14.17 9.99 -9.27
N SER A 133 -13.34 11.03 -9.29
CA SER A 133 -13.67 12.34 -9.85
C SER A 133 -12.39 13.13 -10.14
N ASP A 134 -12.51 14.18 -10.95
CA ASP A 134 -11.40 15.09 -11.26
C ASP A 134 -10.93 15.88 -10.02
N ASN A 135 -11.84 16.15 -9.09
CA ASN A 135 -11.55 16.85 -7.83
C ASN A 135 -11.35 15.90 -6.65
N CYS A 136 -10.52 14.86 -6.88
CA CYS A 136 -10.23 13.84 -5.90
C CYS A 136 -8.92 14.11 -5.14
N ALA A 137 -8.93 13.82 -3.84
CA ALA A 137 -7.77 13.79 -2.97
C ALA A 137 -7.36 12.34 -2.69
N ILE A 138 -6.08 12.01 -2.90
CA ILE A 138 -5.58 10.63 -2.77
C ILE A 138 -4.90 10.41 -1.43
N ILE A 139 -5.26 9.31 -0.77
CA ILE A 139 -4.51 8.72 0.34
C ILE A 139 -3.85 7.45 -0.19
N ASP A 140 -2.54 7.53 -0.37
CA ASP A 140 -1.73 6.42 -0.88
C ASP A 140 -1.17 5.60 0.29
N CYS A 141 -1.75 4.41 0.49
CA CYS A 141 -1.27 3.44 1.47
C CYS A 141 -0.20 2.50 0.88
N THR A 142 0.29 2.78 -0.32
CA THR A 142 1.49 2.19 -0.91
C THR A 142 2.64 3.18 -0.76
N ASN A 143 3.54 2.85 0.14
CA ASN A 143 4.74 3.64 0.34
C ASN A 143 5.78 3.36 -0.75
N GLU A 144 5.56 2.31 -1.54
CA GLU A 144 6.55 1.70 -2.43
C GLU A 144 6.23 1.80 -3.90
N LEU A 145 5.01 2.19 -4.26
CA LEU A 145 4.60 2.26 -5.66
C LEU A 145 4.71 3.69 -6.19
N LEU A 146 4.93 3.79 -7.49
CA LEU A 146 5.03 5.05 -8.20
C LEU A 146 3.67 5.78 -8.24
N ARG A 147 3.71 7.10 -8.20
CA ARG A 147 2.53 7.93 -8.48
C ARG A 147 2.42 8.14 -9.99
N TYR A 148 1.27 7.80 -10.58
CA TYR A 148 1.00 7.97 -12.01
C TYR A 148 -0.10 8.99 -12.34
N VAL A 149 -0.73 9.55 -11.31
CA VAL A 149 -1.86 10.46 -11.45
C VAL A 149 -1.53 11.80 -10.83
N ASP A 150 -1.88 12.87 -11.54
CA ASP A 150 -1.87 14.20 -10.94
C ASP A 150 -3.22 14.47 -10.29
N VAL A 151 -3.18 14.94 -9.05
CA VAL A 151 -4.37 15.17 -8.23
C VAL A 151 -4.15 16.40 -7.36
N PRO A 152 -5.20 17.17 -7.07
CA PRO A 152 -5.06 18.43 -6.36
C PRO A 152 -4.68 18.26 -4.87
N ALA A 153 -4.72 17.05 -4.31
CA ALA A 153 -4.17 16.75 -2.99
C ALA A 153 -3.74 15.27 -2.90
N TYR A 154 -2.58 15.02 -2.30
CA TYR A 154 -2.00 13.68 -2.22
C TYR A 154 -1.30 13.47 -0.87
N LEU A 155 -1.61 12.37 -0.19
CA LEU A 155 -1.04 12.01 1.11
C LEU A 155 -0.48 10.57 1.07
N PRO A 156 0.85 10.39 1.11
CA PRO A 156 1.47 9.08 1.33
C PRO A 156 1.58 8.79 2.84
N LEU A 157 0.66 8.01 3.41
CA LEU A 157 0.71 7.66 4.85
C LEU A 157 -0.20 6.48 5.23
N LEU A 158 0.01 5.94 6.44
CA LEU A 158 -0.93 5.09 7.18
C LEU A 158 -1.63 5.84 8.34
N MET A 159 -2.95 5.70 8.35
CA MET A 159 -3.99 5.97 9.36
C MET A 159 -4.01 7.29 10.14
N ASP A 160 -3.04 7.62 11.01
CA ASP A 160 -3.24 8.65 12.05
C ASP A 160 -3.50 10.06 11.48
N MET A 161 -2.68 10.53 10.54
CA MET A 161 -2.97 11.81 9.87
C MET A 161 -4.00 11.65 8.74
N ALA A 162 -4.25 10.42 8.28
CA ALA A 162 -5.14 10.16 7.15
C ALA A 162 -6.59 10.54 7.47
N VAL A 163 -7.05 10.30 8.71
CA VAL A 163 -8.42 10.65 9.14
C VAL A 163 -8.64 12.15 9.13
N GLN A 164 -7.82 12.91 9.87
CA GLN A 164 -7.97 14.37 9.95
C GLN A 164 -7.78 15.03 8.59
N TRP A 165 -6.82 14.55 7.80
CA TRP A 165 -6.60 15.05 6.45
C TRP A 165 -7.80 14.75 5.54
N ALA A 166 -8.35 13.54 5.55
CA ALA A 166 -9.52 13.16 4.76
C ALA A 166 -10.72 14.06 5.07
N LEU A 167 -11.03 14.26 6.35
CA LEU A 167 -12.10 15.15 6.80
C LEU A 167 -11.88 16.58 6.30
N GLY A 168 -10.64 17.08 6.39
CA GLY A 168 -10.26 18.39 5.86
C GLY A 168 -10.40 18.51 4.33
N GLN A 169 -10.14 17.45 3.57
CA GLN A 169 -10.36 17.45 2.11
C GLN A 169 -11.86 17.40 1.77
N GLN A 170 -12.66 16.60 2.49
CA GLN A 170 -14.10 16.56 2.30
C GLN A 170 -14.76 17.91 2.59
N ALA A 171 -14.30 18.61 3.64
CA ALA A 171 -14.75 19.98 3.96
C ALA A 171 -14.44 20.98 2.84
N LYS A 172 -13.39 20.75 2.05
CA LYS A 172 -13.02 21.55 0.86
C LYS A 172 -13.79 21.16 -0.40
N GLY A 173 -14.81 20.33 -0.29
CA GLY A 173 -15.56 19.93 -1.47
C GLY A 173 -14.83 18.88 -2.32
N ARG A 174 -13.90 18.09 -1.76
CA ARG A 174 -13.18 17.03 -2.50
C ARG A 174 -13.62 15.63 -2.14
N ASP A 175 -13.54 14.73 -3.11
CA ASP A 175 -13.73 13.31 -2.84
C ASP A 175 -12.43 12.71 -2.33
N VAL A 176 -12.49 11.77 -1.39
CA VAL A 176 -11.31 11.12 -0.81
C VAL A 176 -11.21 9.71 -1.37
N PHE A 177 -10.10 9.41 -2.04
CA PHE A 177 -9.79 8.09 -2.55
C PHE A 177 -8.62 7.47 -1.79
N CYS A 178 -8.90 6.41 -1.03
CA CYS A 178 -7.90 5.65 -0.32
C CYS A 178 -7.54 4.38 -1.11
N HIS A 179 -6.28 4.24 -1.50
CA HIS A 179 -5.84 3.09 -2.28
C HIS A 179 -4.63 2.39 -1.68
N CYS A 180 -4.51 1.10 -1.99
CA CYS A 180 -3.24 0.39 -1.87
C CYS A 180 -2.92 -0.28 -3.21
N THR A 181 -2.34 -1.47 -3.23
CA THR A 181 -2.10 -2.23 -4.46
C THR A 181 -3.42 -2.70 -5.08
N HIS A 182 -4.22 -3.46 -4.32
CA HIS A 182 -5.51 -4.03 -4.77
C HIS A 182 -6.74 -3.47 -4.03
N GLY A 183 -6.53 -2.65 -3.01
CA GLY A 183 -7.63 -2.07 -2.22
C GLY A 183 -8.15 -2.96 -1.10
N HIS A 184 -7.41 -3.98 -0.66
CA HIS A 184 -7.95 -5.02 0.22
C HIS A 184 -7.41 -5.01 1.66
N GLY A 185 -6.24 -4.41 1.89
CA GLY A 185 -5.53 -4.50 3.17
C GLY A 185 -5.34 -3.15 3.83
N ARG A 186 -4.15 -2.55 3.64
CA ARG A 186 -3.75 -1.26 4.24
C ARG A 186 -4.75 -0.14 4.01
N SER A 187 -5.22 0.01 2.77
CA SER A 187 -6.20 1.04 2.42
C SER A 187 -7.59 0.75 2.96
N ALA A 188 -7.97 -0.53 3.08
CA ALA A 188 -9.26 -0.89 3.67
C ALA A 188 -9.31 -0.53 5.16
N VAL A 189 -8.23 -0.77 5.90
CA VAL A 189 -8.10 -0.32 7.29
C VAL A 189 -8.11 1.19 7.41
N THR A 190 -7.38 1.89 6.52
CA THR A 190 -7.34 3.35 6.54
C THR A 190 -8.71 3.94 6.18
N ALA A 191 -9.41 3.40 5.19
CA ALA A 191 -10.78 3.79 4.84
C ALA A 191 -11.76 3.51 5.99
N ALA A 192 -11.62 2.39 6.70
CA ALA A 192 -12.43 2.10 7.89
C ALA A 192 -12.17 3.12 9.01
N ALA A 193 -10.92 3.51 9.26
CA ALA A 193 -10.60 4.57 10.22
C ALA A 193 -11.20 5.93 9.82
N ILE A 194 -11.13 6.29 8.54
CA ILE A 194 -11.75 7.51 8.02
C ILE A 194 -13.27 7.45 8.19
N LEU A 195 -13.89 6.30 7.88
CA LEU A 195 -15.32 6.08 8.07
C LEU A 195 -15.74 6.28 9.54
N MET A 196 -14.94 5.82 10.49
CA MET A 196 -15.16 6.10 11.91
C MET A 196 -15.03 7.59 12.21
N GLY A 197 -13.98 8.25 11.70
CA GLY A 197 -13.78 9.71 11.84
C GLY A 197 -14.91 10.56 11.26
N MET A 198 -15.60 10.06 10.23
CA MET A 198 -16.80 10.67 9.66
C MET A 198 -18.06 10.44 10.51
N GLY A 199 -18.00 9.61 11.56
CA GLY A 199 -19.15 9.17 12.34
C GLY A 199 -19.94 8.02 11.70
N GLY A 200 -19.45 7.47 10.58
CA GLY A 200 -20.12 6.39 9.83
C GLY A 200 -20.02 5.01 10.47
N ALA A 201 -19.18 4.83 11.49
CA ALA A 201 -19.06 3.59 12.26
C ALA A 201 -18.56 3.87 13.69
N ARG A 202 -19.05 3.08 14.65
CA ARG A 202 -18.73 3.27 16.09
C ARG A 202 -17.56 2.41 16.57
N THR A 203 -17.35 1.26 15.95
CA THR A 203 -16.31 0.31 16.32
C THR A 203 -15.47 -0.03 15.11
N ALA A 204 -14.21 -0.44 15.36
CA ALA A 204 -13.31 -0.93 14.31
C ALA A 204 -13.94 -2.08 13.50
N ASP A 205 -14.61 -3.01 14.19
CA ASP A 205 -15.24 -4.16 13.54
C ASP A 205 -16.46 -3.76 12.70
N ASP A 206 -17.30 -2.82 13.16
CA ASP A 206 -18.42 -2.26 12.37
C ASP A 206 -17.90 -1.52 11.13
N ALA A 207 -16.83 -0.72 11.28
CA ALA A 207 -16.22 0.01 10.18
C ALA A 207 -15.66 -0.94 9.10
N LEU A 208 -14.99 -2.02 9.52
CA LEU A 208 -14.48 -3.05 8.61
C LEU A 208 -15.62 -3.84 7.95
N ALA A 209 -16.69 -4.15 8.68
CA ALA A 209 -17.86 -4.83 8.13
C ALA A 209 -18.53 -4.00 7.03
N LYS A 210 -18.71 -2.69 7.25
CA LYS A 210 -19.23 -1.75 6.24
C LYS A 210 -18.30 -1.63 5.03
N THR A 211 -17.00 -1.55 5.28
CA THR A 211 -15.99 -1.50 4.22
C THR A 211 -16.00 -2.77 3.36
N LEU A 212 -16.11 -3.94 4.00
CA LEU A 212 -16.23 -5.24 3.33
C LEU A 212 -17.54 -5.36 2.54
N LYS A 213 -18.65 -4.87 3.09
CA LYS A 213 -19.94 -4.87 2.39
C LYS A 213 -19.89 -4.06 1.11
N ALA A 214 -19.23 -2.90 1.14
CA ALA A 214 -19.09 -2.03 -0.03
C ALA A 214 -18.04 -2.56 -1.05
N ARG A 215 -16.99 -3.25 -0.58
CA ARG A 215 -15.97 -3.87 -1.44
C ARG A 215 -15.66 -5.31 -0.99
N PRO A 216 -16.28 -6.33 -1.62
CA PRO A 216 -16.16 -7.73 -1.20
C PRO A 216 -14.74 -8.31 -1.17
N GLY A 217 -13.80 -7.74 -1.96
CA GLY A 217 -12.40 -8.17 -1.96
C GLY A 217 -11.60 -7.80 -0.70
N VAL A 218 -12.17 -6.98 0.20
CA VAL A 218 -11.50 -6.54 1.43
C VAL A 218 -11.12 -7.72 2.31
N LYS A 219 -9.82 -7.83 2.62
CA LYS A 219 -9.26 -8.94 3.40
C LYS A 219 -8.03 -8.50 4.21
N PRO A 220 -8.19 -7.58 5.18
CA PRO A 220 -7.09 -7.17 6.03
C PRO A 220 -6.62 -8.35 6.90
N ASN A 221 -5.30 -8.44 7.11
CA ASN A 221 -4.72 -9.46 7.98
C ASN A 221 -4.94 -9.13 9.47
N TYR A 222 -4.61 -10.06 10.36
CA TYR A 222 -4.86 -9.88 11.80
C TYR A 222 -4.16 -8.63 12.37
N ARG A 223 -2.90 -8.35 11.98
CA ARG A 223 -2.15 -7.18 12.44
C ARG A 223 -2.81 -5.87 12.02
N GLN A 224 -3.33 -5.84 10.79
CA GLN A 224 -4.05 -4.70 10.25
C GLN A 224 -5.37 -4.45 11.00
N LYS A 225 -6.09 -5.51 11.36
CA LYS A 225 -7.29 -5.42 12.19
C LYS A 225 -6.97 -4.95 13.61
N ASP A 226 -5.94 -5.52 14.24
CA ASP A 226 -5.53 -5.13 15.59
C ASP A 226 -5.04 -3.67 15.63
N MET A 227 -4.27 -3.23 14.63
CA MET A 227 -3.86 -1.83 14.49
C MET A 227 -5.07 -0.89 14.44
N LEU A 228 -6.15 -1.25 13.73
CA LEU A 228 -7.37 -0.44 13.70
C LEU A 228 -8.07 -0.40 15.07
N ARG A 229 -8.10 -1.53 15.77
CA ARG A 229 -8.70 -1.62 17.11
C ARG A 229 -7.92 -0.82 18.14
N GLU A 230 -6.59 -0.93 18.11
CA GLU A 230 -5.67 -0.14 18.94
C GLU A 230 -5.85 1.35 18.66
N TRP A 231 -5.90 1.75 17.40
CA TRP A 231 -6.16 3.14 17.01
C TRP A 231 -7.52 3.63 17.49
N ALA A 232 -8.57 2.83 17.34
CA ALA A 232 -9.91 3.16 17.82
C ALA A 232 -9.96 3.31 19.35
N ALA A 233 -9.19 2.49 20.08
CA ALA A 233 -9.10 2.53 21.53
C ALA A 233 -8.24 3.70 22.05
N ALA A 234 -7.17 4.07 21.33
CA ALA A 234 -6.30 5.21 21.65
C ALA A 234 -6.96 6.59 21.40
N ALA A 235 -8.09 6.60 20.69
CA ALA A 235 -9.08 7.67 20.52
C ALA A 235 -8.61 8.99 19.87
N HIS A 236 -9.05 9.27 18.62
CA HIS A 236 -9.05 10.61 17.98
C HIS A 236 -10.36 10.90 17.19
N LEU A 237 -11.50 10.39 17.65
CA LEU A 237 -12.80 10.66 17.00
C LEU A 237 -13.31 12.06 17.38
N PRO A 238 -13.72 12.91 16.42
CA PRO A 238 -14.39 14.15 16.74
C PRO A 238 -15.71 13.87 17.51
N PRO A 239 -16.09 14.72 18.48
CA PRO A 239 -17.39 14.59 19.14
C PRO A 239 -18.54 14.72 18.13
N LYS A 240 -19.66 14.05 18.45
CA LYS A 240 -20.90 13.92 17.67
C LYS A 240 -21.28 15.22 16.94
N ARG A 241 -21.59 15.13 15.64
CA ARG A 241 -22.45 16.13 14.98
C ARG A 241 -23.89 15.78 15.35
N GLU A 242 -24.52 16.64 16.13
CA GLU A 242 -25.96 16.54 16.39
C GLU A 242 -26.68 17.00 15.13
N GLU A 243 -27.48 16.09 14.55
CA GLU A 243 -28.53 16.42 13.58
C GLU A 243 -29.74 16.98 14.31
#